data_AF-A0A516SJ16-F1
#
_entry.id   AF-A0A516SJ16-F1
#
_cell.length_a   1.000
_cell.length_b   1.000
_cell.length_c   1.000
_cell.angle_alpha   90.00
_cell.angle_beta   90.00
_cell.angle_gamma   90.00
#
_symmetry.space_group_name_H-M   'P 1'
#
loop_
_entity.id
_entity.type
_entity.pdbx_description
1 polymer ?
#
loop_
_entity_poly.entity_id
_entity_poly.type
_entity_poly.pdbx_seq_one_letter_code
_entity_poly.pdbx_strand_id
1 'polypeptide(L)'
;MRLAQDHVGCRQGRDHPQCPGRQQPRSCPRPTGNEPRRPQHAAHPVRQARLGGRLVAGLGGSSRIVSMSAAPSSFCFGPHPTDPLDHRNDRLLNMKNSRGLALSDAVDLPGNAYDRSMANSLRNYYESKAAKLAQSDVYGRFIQSERSLRQFGSSMNRALDAQPIPAPISKLYTGLPPSRLNNANMGEQIRNLYDAIRNRDLFDMRVASLCYDGWDSHAGEIAMIEPRYEDLFGTGKALDTLWQSVEAASRQNMVLVLGGEFGRQLRANGAGGTDHGRGSHMIVIGENVRGGFYGNPFPTSELAKLGKQSPDIDGLTAIERVYASISEWVAPGAGSVVFPGVAGMPQEPGNALNLFRA
;
A
#
# COMPACT_ATOMS: atom_id res chain seq x y z
N MET A 1 23.50 4.43 -22.49
CA MET A 1 23.25 4.22 -23.93
C MET A 1 21.76 4.39 -24.19
N ARG A 2 21.40 5.04 -25.30
CA ARG A 2 20.01 5.44 -25.65
C ARG A 2 19.06 4.24 -25.62
N LEU A 3 17.95 4.41 -24.91
CA LEU A 3 16.77 3.56 -24.96
C LEU A 3 16.11 3.72 -26.34
N ALA A 4 15.99 2.62 -27.08
CA ALA A 4 15.02 2.48 -28.14
C ALA A 4 14.04 1.38 -27.70
N GLN A 5 12.79 1.81 -27.50
CA GLN A 5 11.62 0.94 -27.52
C GLN A 5 11.54 0.30 -28.89
N ASP A 6 11.19 -0.99 -28.97
CA ASP A 6 10.54 -1.48 -30.17
C ASP A 6 9.41 -2.45 -29.84
N HIS A 7 8.26 -2.07 -30.39
CA HIS A 7 6.99 -2.76 -30.43
C HIS A 7 7.12 -4.08 -31.19
N VAL A 8 6.62 -5.17 -30.60
CA VAL A 8 6.33 -6.39 -31.38
C VAL A 8 4.96 -6.23 -32.02
N GLY A 9 4.95 -5.73 -33.25
CA GLY A 9 3.83 -5.83 -34.18
C GLY A 9 3.86 -7.18 -34.91
N CYS A 10 2.71 -7.86 -34.94
CA CYS A 10 2.46 -9.04 -35.74
C CYS A 10 2.80 -8.81 -37.23
N ARG A 11 3.61 -9.71 -37.82
CA ARG A 11 3.66 -9.92 -39.27
C ARG A 11 3.11 -11.31 -39.62
N GLN A 12 2.28 -11.34 -40.65
CA GLN A 12 1.71 -12.54 -41.29
C GLN A 12 2.73 -13.21 -42.22
N GLY A 13 2.66 -14.55 -42.34
CA GLY A 13 2.87 -15.25 -43.62
C GLY A 13 3.69 -16.56 -43.63
N ARG A 14 2.97 -17.69 -43.85
CA ARG A 14 3.31 -18.92 -44.64
C ARG A 14 4.39 -19.89 -44.09
N ASP A 15 4.31 -21.24 -44.13
CA ASP A 15 3.39 -22.26 -44.68
C ASP A 15 3.71 -23.68 -44.07
N HIS A 16 2.70 -24.58 -44.11
CA HIS A 16 2.69 -26.07 -43.96
C HIS A 16 2.81 -26.78 -42.57
N PRO A 17 2.24 -28.02 -42.38
CA PRO A 17 0.92 -28.54 -42.76
C PRO A 17 0.15 -29.28 -41.63
N GLN A 18 -1.18 -29.28 -41.74
CA GLN A 18 -2.27 -30.14 -41.20
C GLN A 18 -2.05 -31.08 -39.99
N CYS A 19 -2.88 -30.87 -38.95
CA CYS A 19 -3.53 -31.96 -38.18
C CYS A 19 -4.93 -31.53 -37.71
N PRO A 20 -5.96 -32.42 -37.70
CA PRO A 20 -7.37 -32.03 -37.68
C PRO A 20 -8.01 -32.08 -36.28
N GLY A 21 -9.04 -31.25 -36.08
CA GLY A 21 -10.12 -31.53 -35.13
C GLY A 21 -10.13 -30.72 -33.83
N ARG A 22 -10.88 -29.61 -33.82
CA ARG A 22 -11.78 -29.26 -32.69
C ARG A 22 -12.81 -28.22 -33.14
N GLN A 23 -14.07 -28.52 -32.84
CA GLN A 23 -15.27 -27.76 -33.20
C GLN A 23 -15.23 -26.34 -32.64
N GLN A 24 -15.57 -25.35 -33.47
CA GLN A 24 -15.82 -23.97 -33.04
C GLN A 24 -17.14 -23.89 -32.24
N PRO A 25 -17.18 -23.20 -31.08
CA PRO A 25 -18.44 -22.74 -30.54
C PRO A 25 -18.91 -21.48 -31.27
N ARG A 26 -20.22 -21.48 -31.60
CA ARG A 26 -20.96 -20.47 -32.35
C ARG A 26 -20.82 -19.08 -31.72
N SER A 27 -20.64 -18.08 -32.57
CA SER A 27 -20.63 -16.66 -32.22
C SER A 27 -21.98 -16.21 -31.63
N CYS A 28 -21.93 -15.53 -30.48
CA CYS A 28 -23.06 -14.74 -30.00
C CYS A 28 -23.17 -13.43 -30.80
N PRO A 29 -24.39 -12.96 -31.15
CA PRO A 29 -24.57 -11.74 -31.93
C PRO A 29 -24.23 -10.50 -31.08
N ARG A 30 -23.59 -9.50 -31.72
CA ARG A 30 -23.37 -8.17 -31.12
C ARG A 30 -24.72 -7.45 -30.97
N PRO A 31 -25.03 -6.84 -29.80
CA PRO A 31 -26.16 -5.92 -29.72
C PRO A 31 -25.79 -4.63 -30.46
N THR A 32 -26.64 -4.25 -31.40
CA THR A 32 -26.71 -2.92 -32.00
C THR A 32 -27.81 -2.15 -31.26
N GLY A 33 -27.54 -0.90 -30.88
CA GLY A 33 -28.57 0.03 -30.42
C GLY A 33 -28.43 0.55 -28.99
N ASN A 34 -28.19 1.85 -28.90
CA ASN A 34 -28.44 2.78 -27.79
C ASN A 34 -29.15 2.21 -26.54
N GLU A 35 -28.37 1.81 -25.54
CA GLU A 35 -28.78 1.88 -24.13
C GLU A 35 -28.07 3.08 -23.48
N PRO A 36 -28.78 3.92 -22.70
CA PRO A 36 -28.12 4.94 -21.90
C PRO A 36 -27.23 4.25 -20.88
N ARG A 37 -25.92 4.54 -20.91
CA ARG A 37 -24.98 4.11 -19.89
C ARG A 37 -25.55 4.52 -18.53
N ARG A 38 -25.98 3.54 -17.73
CA ARG A 38 -26.35 3.78 -16.33
C ARG A 38 -25.15 4.46 -15.66
N PRO A 39 -25.35 5.52 -14.86
CA PRO A 39 -24.26 6.08 -14.11
C PRO A 39 -23.72 4.99 -13.19
N GLN A 40 -22.49 4.57 -13.43
CA GLN A 40 -21.71 3.89 -12.40
C GLN A 40 -21.72 4.86 -11.23
N HIS A 41 -22.48 4.54 -10.18
CA HIS A 41 -22.43 5.29 -8.94
C HIS A 41 -20.98 5.26 -8.49
N ALA A 42 -20.31 6.41 -8.64
CA ALA A 42 -18.93 6.58 -8.26
C ALA A 42 -18.75 6.06 -6.83
N ALA A 43 -18.02 4.96 -6.68
CA ALA A 43 -17.41 4.60 -5.41
C ALA A 43 -16.63 5.84 -4.97
N HIS A 44 -17.00 6.47 -3.84
CA HIS A 44 -16.35 7.68 -3.35
C HIS A 44 -14.85 7.40 -3.16
N PRO A 45 -13.96 7.88 -4.05
CA PRO A 45 -12.52 7.57 -3.95
C PRO A 45 -11.81 8.39 -2.86
N VAL A 46 -12.58 9.02 -1.95
CA VAL A 46 -12.15 10.13 -1.09
C VAL A 46 -12.06 9.73 0.39
N ARG A 47 -12.70 8.64 0.85
CA ARG A 47 -12.82 8.38 2.30
C ARG A 47 -11.54 7.90 2.98
N GLN A 48 -10.72 7.12 2.28
CA GLN A 48 -9.40 6.64 2.78
C GLN A 48 -8.20 7.39 2.17
N ALA A 49 -8.45 8.24 1.18
CA ALA A 49 -7.40 9.01 0.56
C ALA A 49 -6.74 9.92 1.61
N ARG A 50 -5.41 9.97 1.58
CA ARG A 50 -4.59 10.92 2.33
C ARG A 50 -4.59 10.75 3.85
N LEU A 51 -5.22 9.71 4.40
CA LEU A 51 -5.36 9.58 5.85
C LEU A 51 -4.02 9.45 6.57
N GLY A 52 -3.12 8.60 6.06
CA GLY A 52 -1.78 8.45 6.62
C GLY A 52 -0.96 9.75 6.50
N GLY A 53 -1.04 10.41 5.35
CA GLY A 53 -0.40 11.71 5.13
C GLY A 53 -0.93 12.83 6.03
N ARG A 54 -2.24 12.87 6.29
CA ARG A 54 -2.87 13.80 7.25
C ARG A 54 -2.41 13.53 8.66
N LEU A 55 -2.31 12.26 9.06
CA LEU A 55 -1.81 11.88 10.38
C LEU A 55 -0.39 12.38 10.60
N VAL A 56 0.55 12.07 9.70
CA VAL A 56 1.94 12.52 9.87
C VAL A 56 2.09 14.04 9.77
N ALA A 57 1.25 14.71 8.97
CA ALA A 57 1.21 16.17 8.93
C ALA A 57 0.70 16.76 10.25
N GLY A 58 -0.33 16.16 10.86
CA GLY A 58 -0.90 16.57 12.14
C GLY A 58 0.01 16.33 13.33
N LEU A 59 0.83 15.27 13.30
CA LEU A 59 1.87 15.01 14.31
C LEU A 59 3.01 16.05 14.27
N GLY A 60 3.20 16.73 13.13
CA GLY A 60 4.25 17.73 12.96
C GLY A 60 5.68 17.16 13.08
N GLY A 61 6.63 18.03 13.44
CA GLY A 61 8.04 17.65 13.62
C GLY A 61 8.68 17.12 12.34
N SER A 62 9.50 16.07 12.46
CA SER A 62 10.11 15.31 11.35
C SER A 62 9.28 14.09 10.92
N SER A 63 8.12 13.83 11.54
CA SER A 63 7.29 12.65 11.32
C SER A 63 7.06 12.36 9.84
N ARG A 64 7.23 11.09 9.45
CA ARG A 64 7.06 10.60 8.08
C ARG A 64 6.15 9.40 7.98
N ILE A 65 5.59 9.27 6.78
CA ILE A 65 4.96 8.06 6.30
C ILE A 65 5.90 7.35 5.33
N VAL A 66 6.05 6.04 5.50
CA VAL A 66 6.92 5.21 4.65
C VAL A 66 6.05 4.26 3.84
N SER A 67 6.10 4.38 2.51
CA SER A 67 5.42 3.47 1.58
C SER A 67 6.34 2.31 1.23
N MET A 68 5.88 1.08 1.40
CA MET A 68 6.67 -0.12 1.07
C MET A 68 6.44 -0.59 -0.37
N SER A 69 5.36 -0.14 -1.01
CA SER A 69 4.98 -0.51 -2.37
C SER A 69 5.80 0.24 -3.42
N ALA A 70 5.82 -0.27 -4.65
CA ALA A 70 6.50 0.40 -5.77
C ALA A 70 5.88 1.77 -6.11
N ALA A 71 4.56 1.88 -5.96
CA ALA A 71 3.80 3.10 -6.13
C ALA A 71 3.07 3.41 -4.81
N PRO A 72 3.34 4.57 -4.17
CA PRO A 72 2.61 5.00 -2.99
C PRO A 72 1.12 5.16 -3.28
N SER A 73 0.27 4.65 -2.39
CA SER A 73 -1.18 4.79 -2.51
C SER A 73 -1.62 6.20 -2.13
N SER A 74 -2.87 6.55 -2.47
CA SER A 74 -3.44 7.86 -2.12
C SER A 74 -3.44 8.13 -0.60
N PHE A 75 -3.47 7.08 0.22
CA PHE A 75 -3.34 7.13 1.68
C PHE A 75 -2.07 7.86 2.15
N CYS A 76 -1.00 7.79 1.36
CA CYS A 76 0.32 8.30 1.71
C CYS A 76 0.45 9.82 1.66
N PHE A 77 -0.39 10.50 0.88
CA PHE A 77 -0.19 11.93 0.61
C PHE A 77 -0.81 12.83 1.67
N GLY A 78 -0.11 13.89 2.04
CA GLY A 78 -0.59 14.88 3.01
C GLY A 78 -1.51 15.93 2.38
N PRO A 79 -2.20 16.73 3.20
CA PRO A 79 -3.02 17.83 2.70
C PRO A 79 -2.15 18.94 2.12
N HIS A 80 -2.62 19.56 1.03
CA HIS A 80 -2.04 20.81 0.52
C HIS A 80 -2.51 22.00 1.36
N PRO A 81 -1.65 22.99 1.66
CA PRO A 81 -1.95 24.05 2.63
C PRO A 81 -3.09 24.98 2.20
N THR A 82 -3.31 25.15 0.89
CA THR A 82 -4.28 26.12 0.34
C THR A 82 -5.26 25.53 -0.66
N ASP A 83 -5.05 24.31 -1.14
CA ASP A 83 -5.87 23.70 -2.17
C ASP A 83 -6.44 22.37 -1.63
N PRO A 84 -7.74 22.28 -1.34
CA PRO A 84 -8.33 21.05 -0.80
C PRO A 84 -8.33 19.89 -1.81
N LEU A 85 -8.17 20.16 -3.11
CA LEU A 85 -8.12 19.14 -4.16
C LEU A 85 -6.69 18.63 -4.40
N ASP A 86 -5.67 19.39 -4.01
CA ASP A 86 -4.27 19.01 -4.18
C ASP A 86 -3.67 18.36 -2.92
N HIS A 87 -2.49 17.75 -3.06
CA HIS A 87 -1.81 16.99 -2.04
C HIS A 87 -0.32 17.29 -1.97
N ARG A 88 0.31 16.92 -0.85
CA ARG A 88 1.76 16.99 -0.68
C ARG A 88 2.37 15.62 -0.47
N ASN A 89 3.61 15.46 -0.90
CA ASN A 89 4.44 14.28 -0.67
C ASN A 89 5.72 14.61 0.12
N ASP A 90 5.78 15.79 0.74
CA ASP A 90 6.93 16.27 1.52
C ASP A 90 7.26 15.39 2.74
N ARG A 91 6.26 14.65 3.26
CA ARG A 91 6.38 13.72 4.39
C ARG A 91 6.48 12.24 3.99
N LEU A 92 6.49 11.95 2.69
CA LEU A 92 6.47 10.59 2.16
C LEU A 92 7.88 10.13 1.82
N LEU A 93 8.30 9.01 2.41
CA LEU A 93 9.43 8.22 1.95
C LEU A 93 8.91 7.01 1.17
N ASN A 94 9.21 6.94 -0.13
CA ASN A 94 8.90 5.73 -0.91
C ASN A 94 10.05 4.73 -0.81
N MET A 95 9.80 3.60 -0.15
CA MET A 95 10.75 2.54 0.15
C MET A 95 10.34 1.22 -0.51
N LYS A 96 10.39 1.17 -1.84
CA LYS A 96 10.20 -0.07 -2.61
C LYS A 96 11.21 -1.15 -2.23
N ASN A 97 12.45 -0.77 -1.92
CA ASN A 97 13.49 -1.69 -1.47
C ASN A 97 14.35 -1.02 -0.39
N SER A 98 14.11 -1.34 0.89
CA SER A 98 14.86 -0.77 2.03
C SER A 98 16.37 -1.02 1.94
N ARG A 99 16.79 -2.14 1.34
CA ARG A 99 18.20 -2.55 1.18
C ARG A 99 18.80 -2.06 -0.13
N GLY A 100 18.09 -1.21 -0.87
CA GLY A 100 18.50 -0.63 -2.14
C GLY A 100 18.15 0.86 -2.25
N LEU A 101 18.10 1.56 -1.10
CA LEU A 101 17.80 3.00 -1.05
C LEU A 101 18.99 3.90 -1.37
N ALA A 102 20.21 3.41 -1.12
CA ALA A 102 21.42 4.17 -1.37
C ALA A 102 21.64 4.36 -2.88
N LEU A 103 22.13 5.54 -3.26
CA LEU A 103 22.71 5.71 -4.59
C LEU A 103 23.89 4.74 -4.72
N SER A 104 23.97 4.01 -5.82
CA SER A 104 25.02 3.02 -6.04
C SER A 104 26.40 3.67 -5.94
N ASP A 105 27.28 3.07 -5.14
CA ASP A 105 28.72 3.29 -5.21
C ASP A 105 29.38 2.13 -5.96
N ALA A 106 30.58 2.37 -6.49
CA ALA A 106 31.30 1.35 -7.27
C ALA A 106 31.65 0.08 -6.48
N VAL A 107 31.67 0.16 -5.15
CA VAL A 107 31.91 -1.00 -4.27
C VAL A 107 30.67 -1.91 -4.19
N ASP A 108 29.48 -1.37 -4.43
CA ASP A 108 28.19 -2.04 -4.21
C ASP A 108 27.66 -2.78 -5.45
N LEU A 109 28.32 -2.64 -6.60
CA LEU A 109 27.84 -3.16 -7.89
C LEU A 109 28.52 -4.49 -8.27
N PRO A 110 27.81 -5.64 -8.21
CA PRO A 110 28.35 -6.91 -8.67
C PRO A 110 28.45 -6.95 -10.21
N GLY A 111 29.56 -7.46 -10.73
CA GLY A 111 29.56 -8.15 -12.03
C GLY A 111 30.17 -7.48 -13.26
N ASN A 112 30.32 -6.15 -13.37
CA ASN A 112 31.09 -5.58 -14.49
C ASN A 112 31.87 -4.30 -14.12
N ALA A 113 33.05 -4.13 -14.72
CA ALA A 113 33.94 -2.99 -14.45
C ALA A 113 33.38 -1.65 -14.98
N TYR A 114 32.46 -1.71 -15.94
CA TYR A 114 31.84 -0.54 -16.56
C TYR A 114 30.91 0.19 -15.57
N ASP A 115 30.03 -0.53 -14.89
CA ASP A 115 29.08 0.02 -13.93
C ASP A 115 29.81 0.63 -12.73
N ARG A 116 30.88 -0.03 -12.28
CA ARG A 116 31.79 0.52 -11.25
C ARG A 116 32.47 1.81 -11.72
N SER A 117 32.98 1.82 -12.95
CA SER A 117 33.59 3.02 -13.53
C SER A 117 32.58 4.16 -13.66
N MET A 118 31.34 3.86 -14.07
CA MET A 118 30.25 4.84 -14.19
C MET A 118 29.86 5.41 -12.82
N ALA A 119 29.66 4.55 -11.81
CA ALA A 119 29.33 4.98 -10.45
C ALA A 119 30.42 5.90 -9.86
N ASN A 120 31.70 5.52 -10.01
CA ASN A 120 32.84 6.34 -9.60
C ASN A 120 32.88 7.68 -10.35
N SER A 121 32.68 7.65 -11.67
CA SER A 121 32.69 8.86 -12.50
C SER A 121 31.59 9.83 -12.11
N LEU A 122 30.38 9.33 -11.87
CA LEU A 122 29.25 10.13 -11.41
C LEU A 122 29.52 10.72 -10.02
N ARG A 123 30.02 9.93 -9.08
CA ARG A 123 30.39 10.41 -7.75
C ARG A 123 31.41 11.54 -7.82
N ASN A 124 32.52 11.34 -8.53
CA ASN A 124 33.56 12.36 -8.70
C ASN A 124 33.03 13.62 -9.38
N TYR A 125 32.12 13.47 -10.36
CA TYR A 125 31.47 14.61 -11.01
C TYR A 125 30.64 15.43 -10.01
N TYR A 126 29.78 14.78 -9.23
CA TYR A 126 28.94 15.46 -8.23
C TYR A 126 29.77 16.09 -7.12
N GLU A 127 30.79 15.40 -6.61
CA GLU A 127 31.73 15.95 -5.61
C GLU A 127 32.45 17.20 -6.16
N SER A 128 32.95 17.15 -7.40
CA SER A 128 33.60 18.30 -8.04
C SER A 128 32.65 19.48 -8.25
N LYS A 129 31.40 19.23 -8.64
CA LYS A 129 30.37 20.27 -8.77
C LYS A 129 30.00 20.87 -7.41
N ALA A 130 29.90 20.04 -6.38
CA ALA A 130 29.56 20.48 -5.03
C ALA A 130 30.63 21.35 -4.38
N ALA A 131 31.89 21.23 -4.80
CA ALA A 131 32.98 22.11 -4.37
C ALA A 131 32.96 23.49 -5.04
N LYS A 132 32.18 23.67 -6.12
CA LYS A 132 32.19 24.88 -6.96
C LYS A 132 30.89 25.67 -6.94
N LEU A 133 29.78 25.03 -6.56
CA LEU A 133 28.45 25.63 -6.60
C LEU A 133 27.99 25.97 -5.18
N ALA A 134 27.45 27.19 -5.02
CA ALA A 134 26.73 27.57 -3.83
C ALA A 134 25.31 26.97 -3.85
N GLN A 135 24.71 26.78 -2.67
CA GLN A 135 23.33 26.28 -2.56
C GLN A 135 22.30 27.18 -3.29
N SER A 136 22.58 28.48 -3.39
CA SER A 136 21.77 29.47 -4.10
C SER A 136 21.83 29.35 -5.62
N ASP A 137 22.78 28.60 -6.17
CA ASP A 137 22.92 28.46 -7.61
C ASP A 137 21.77 27.62 -8.20
N VAL A 138 21.45 27.84 -9.48
CA VAL A 138 20.38 27.14 -10.21
C VAL A 138 20.48 25.61 -10.06
N TYR A 139 21.70 25.08 -10.03
CA TYR A 139 21.96 23.64 -9.83
C TYR A 139 22.36 23.26 -8.40
N GLY A 140 22.62 24.24 -7.52
CA GLY A 140 23.11 24.02 -6.16
C GLY A 140 22.19 23.11 -5.35
N ARG A 141 20.86 23.29 -5.50
CA ARG A 141 19.86 22.42 -4.87
C ARG A 141 19.97 20.96 -5.29
N PHE A 142 20.13 20.68 -6.59
CA PHE A 142 20.27 19.30 -7.09
C PHE A 142 21.53 18.63 -6.55
N ILE A 143 22.64 19.37 -6.52
CA ILE A 143 23.90 18.85 -5.97
C ILE A 143 23.78 18.58 -4.47
N GLN A 144 23.10 19.44 -3.72
CA GLN A 144 22.86 19.21 -2.30
C GLN A 144 21.90 18.04 -2.06
N SER A 145 20.87 17.86 -2.90
CA SER A 145 20.00 16.70 -2.85
C SER A 145 20.78 15.41 -3.07
N GLU A 146 21.67 15.38 -4.06
CA GLU A 146 22.54 14.22 -4.33
C GLU A 146 23.42 13.88 -3.13
N ARG A 147 24.09 14.87 -2.54
CA ARG A 147 24.91 14.69 -1.33
C ARG A 147 24.09 14.16 -0.17
N SER A 148 22.90 14.72 0.05
CA SER A 148 21.98 14.30 1.12
C SER A 148 21.53 12.86 0.91
N LEU A 149 21.23 12.46 -0.33
CA LEU A 149 20.86 11.09 -0.69
C LEU A 149 22.01 10.10 -0.45
N ARG A 150 23.26 10.47 -0.78
CA ARG A 150 24.43 9.61 -0.46
C ARG A 150 24.66 9.47 1.04
N GLN A 151 24.59 10.56 1.79
CA GLN A 151 24.77 10.53 3.25
C GLN A 151 23.68 9.71 3.94
N PHE A 152 22.43 9.90 3.50
CA PHE A 152 21.29 9.10 3.94
C PHE A 152 21.50 7.62 3.60
N GLY A 153 21.77 7.30 2.33
CA GLY A 153 22.01 5.93 1.87
C GLY A 153 23.16 5.23 2.59
N SER A 154 24.27 5.92 2.83
CA SER A 154 25.41 5.38 3.58
C SER A 154 25.06 5.08 5.04
N SER A 155 24.25 5.94 5.66
CA SER A 155 23.75 5.71 7.03
C SER A 155 22.76 4.53 7.06
N MET A 156 21.92 4.42 6.04
CA MET A 156 21.00 3.29 5.85
C MET A 156 21.75 1.97 5.71
N ASN A 157 22.72 1.88 4.80
CA ASN A 157 23.49 0.66 4.58
C ASN A 157 24.21 0.24 5.85
N ARG A 158 24.88 1.16 6.56
CA ARG A 158 25.52 0.85 7.85
C ARG A 158 24.55 0.28 8.88
N ALA A 159 23.38 0.89 9.04
CA ALA A 159 22.39 0.45 10.01
C ALA A 159 21.82 -0.93 9.64
N LEU A 160 21.56 -1.15 8.36
CA LEU A 160 20.95 -2.37 7.85
C LEU A 160 21.95 -3.53 7.75
N ASP A 161 23.20 -3.31 7.33
CA ASP A 161 24.21 -4.37 7.21
C ASP A 161 24.56 -5.01 8.56
N ALA A 162 24.45 -4.25 9.64
CA ALA A 162 24.57 -4.77 11.01
C ALA A 162 23.37 -5.65 11.43
N GLN A 163 22.32 -5.72 10.62
CA GLN A 163 21.05 -6.38 10.94
C GLN A 163 20.66 -7.37 9.83
N PRO A 164 21.02 -8.66 9.96
CA PRO A 164 20.61 -9.66 8.98
C PRO A 164 19.09 -9.79 8.93
N ILE A 165 18.57 -10.06 7.73
CA ILE A 165 17.16 -10.35 7.53
C ILE A 165 16.88 -11.77 8.04
N PRO A 166 15.91 -11.96 8.95
CA PRO A 166 15.54 -13.28 9.44
C PRO A 166 15.21 -14.23 8.28
N ALA A 167 15.71 -15.47 8.34
CA ALA A 167 15.48 -16.47 7.29
C ALA A 167 14.00 -16.66 6.94
N PRO A 168 13.05 -16.67 7.91
CA PRO A 168 11.62 -16.70 7.60
C PRO A 168 11.15 -15.54 6.72
N ILE A 169 11.57 -14.31 7.00
CA ILE A 169 11.26 -13.13 6.18
C ILE A 169 11.88 -13.26 4.78
N SER A 170 13.16 -13.64 4.71
CA SER A 170 13.86 -13.84 3.44
C SER A 170 13.12 -14.80 2.51
N LYS A 171 12.62 -15.91 3.07
CA LYS A 171 11.89 -16.94 2.32
C LYS A 171 10.61 -16.42 1.64
N LEU A 172 9.98 -15.36 2.16
CA LEU A 172 8.76 -14.79 1.57
C LEU A 172 8.99 -14.21 0.16
N TYR A 173 10.20 -13.73 -0.14
CA TYR A 173 10.52 -13.09 -1.43
C TYR A 173 11.70 -13.72 -2.18
N THR A 174 12.39 -14.72 -1.62
CA THR A 174 13.42 -15.48 -2.34
C THR A 174 13.08 -16.97 -2.53
N GLY A 175 12.00 -17.45 -1.91
CA GLY A 175 11.61 -18.86 -1.96
C GLY A 175 11.39 -19.37 -3.38
N LEU A 176 11.85 -20.60 -3.64
CA LEU A 176 11.68 -21.31 -4.90
C LEU A 176 10.85 -22.59 -4.70
N PRO A 177 9.85 -22.87 -5.55
CA PRO A 177 9.34 -21.98 -6.61
C PRO A 177 8.69 -20.70 -6.04
N PRO A 178 8.64 -19.59 -6.82
CA PRO A 178 8.06 -18.32 -6.35
C PRO A 178 6.62 -18.48 -5.87
N SER A 179 6.33 -17.99 -4.66
CA SER A 179 4.98 -17.93 -4.09
C SER A 179 4.19 -16.74 -4.63
N ARG A 180 2.89 -16.65 -4.31
CA ARG A 180 2.10 -15.44 -4.62
C ARG A 180 2.65 -14.20 -3.93
N LEU A 181 3.11 -14.33 -2.69
CA LEU A 181 3.77 -13.26 -1.93
C LEU A 181 5.03 -12.75 -2.63
N ASN A 182 5.79 -13.63 -3.29
CA ASN A 182 6.93 -13.26 -4.12
C ASN A 182 6.47 -12.47 -5.35
N ASN A 183 5.59 -13.06 -6.16
CA ASN A 183 5.16 -12.45 -7.44
C ASN A 183 4.41 -11.13 -7.27
N ALA A 184 3.72 -10.95 -6.14
CA ALA A 184 2.98 -9.73 -5.81
C ALA A 184 3.81 -8.70 -5.03
N ASN A 185 5.12 -8.93 -4.86
CA ASN A 185 6.04 -8.10 -4.07
C ASN A 185 5.64 -7.93 -2.58
N MET A 186 4.68 -8.70 -2.07
CA MET A 186 4.25 -8.60 -0.68
C MET A 186 5.35 -9.10 0.27
N GLY A 187 6.10 -10.14 -0.12
CA GLY A 187 7.25 -10.61 0.66
C GLY A 187 8.34 -9.54 0.81
N GLU A 188 8.62 -8.77 -0.25
CA GLU A 188 9.56 -7.64 -0.19
C GLU A 188 9.02 -6.51 0.67
N GLN A 189 7.72 -6.21 0.59
CA GLN A 189 7.06 -5.23 1.45
C GLN A 189 7.15 -5.60 2.93
N ILE A 190 7.00 -6.89 3.28
CA ILE A 190 7.19 -7.38 4.65
C ILE A 190 8.63 -7.19 5.12
N ARG A 191 9.63 -7.49 4.28
CA ARG A 191 11.04 -7.20 4.58
C ARG A 191 11.26 -5.70 4.80
N ASN A 192 10.73 -4.85 3.93
CA ASN A 192 10.85 -3.40 4.05
C ASN A 192 10.24 -2.90 5.35
N LEU A 193 9.04 -3.40 5.71
CA LEU A 193 8.38 -3.05 6.96
C LEU A 193 9.19 -3.51 8.18
N TYR A 194 9.77 -4.71 8.15
CA TYR A 194 10.65 -5.20 9.21
C TYR A 194 11.86 -4.26 9.42
N ASP A 195 12.56 -3.91 8.33
CA ASP A 195 13.68 -2.97 8.38
C ASP A 195 13.25 -1.59 8.91
N ALA A 196 12.07 -1.12 8.48
CA ALA A 196 11.51 0.15 8.89
C ALA A 196 11.15 0.19 10.38
N ILE A 197 10.58 -0.88 10.92
CA ILE A 197 10.22 -0.99 12.34
C ILE A 197 11.48 -0.95 13.20
N ARG A 198 12.53 -1.70 12.83
CA ARG A 198 13.79 -1.75 13.60
C ARG A 198 14.56 -0.44 13.54
N ASN A 199 14.41 0.31 12.45
CA ASN A 199 15.14 1.56 12.21
C ASN A 199 14.18 2.76 12.15
N ARG A 200 13.06 2.71 12.88
CA ARG A 200 11.98 3.71 12.76
C ARG A 200 12.45 5.15 13.01
N ASP A 201 13.40 5.35 13.91
CA ASP A 201 13.95 6.66 14.24
C ASP A 201 14.81 7.22 13.11
N LEU A 202 15.54 6.36 12.37
CA LEU A 202 16.31 6.75 11.20
C LEU A 202 15.42 7.25 10.06
N PHE A 203 14.18 6.76 9.99
CA PHE A 203 13.19 7.16 8.99
C PHE A 203 12.25 8.26 9.49
N ASP A 204 12.29 8.61 10.78
CA ASP A 204 11.22 9.34 11.48
C ASP A 204 9.83 8.72 11.22
N MET A 205 9.76 7.39 11.07
CA MET A 205 8.56 6.70 10.65
C MET A 205 7.52 6.68 11.77
N ARG A 206 6.34 7.24 11.49
CA ARG A 206 5.15 7.14 12.36
C ARG A 206 4.03 6.32 11.71
N VAL A 207 4.01 6.24 10.38
CA VAL A 207 3.02 5.46 9.62
C VAL A 207 3.75 4.68 8.53
N ALA A 208 3.36 3.43 8.34
CA ALA A 208 3.77 2.61 7.21
C ALA A 208 2.57 2.29 6.31
N SER A 209 2.78 2.25 5.00
CA SER A 209 1.77 1.88 4.02
C SER A 209 2.23 0.69 3.19
N LEU A 210 1.40 -0.33 3.10
CA LEU A 210 1.60 -1.52 2.27
C LEU A 210 0.44 -1.63 1.28
N CYS A 211 0.66 -2.27 0.14
CA CYS A 211 -0.36 -2.54 -0.87
C CYS A 211 -0.32 -4.00 -1.31
N TYR A 212 -1.45 -4.69 -1.25
CA TYR A 212 -1.59 -6.05 -1.76
C TYR A 212 -2.83 -6.11 -2.64
N ASP A 213 -2.68 -6.47 -3.91
CA ASP A 213 -3.72 -6.29 -4.92
C ASP A 213 -4.59 -7.54 -5.17
N GLY A 214 -5.65 -7.35 -5.95
CA GLY A 214 -6.51 -8.43 -6.47
C GLY A 214 -7.70 -8.79 -5.58
N TRP A 215 -8.23 -7.80 -4.87
CA TRP A 215 -9.48 -7.89 -4.10
C TRP A 215 -10.73 -7.52 -4.92
N ASP A 216 -10.53 -6.93 -6.11
CA ASP A 216 -11.63 -6.54 -6.99
C ASP A 216 -12.08 -7.70 -7.90
N SER A 217 -12.84 -8.61 -7.31
CA SER A 217 -13.51 -9.71 -8.02
C SER A 217 -15.01 -9.45 -8.20
N HIS A 218 -15.61 -9.99 -9.27
CA HIS A 218 -17.07 -9.88 -9.52
C HIS A 218 -17.78 -11.25 -9.66
N ALA A 219 -17.00 -12.34 -9.61
CA ALA A 219 -17.42 -13.74 -9.67
C ALA A 219 -16.31 -14.60 -9.06
N GLY A 220 -16.58 -15.83 -8.63
CA GLY A 220 -15.53 -16.74 -8.14
C GLY A 220 -14.73 -16.21 -6.95
N GLU A 221 -15.37 -15.42 -6.08
CA GLU A 221 -14.72 -14.63 -5.02
C GLU A 221 -13.96 -15.52 -4.02
N ILE A 222 -14.53 -16.68 -3.65
CA ILE A 222 -13.88 -17.67 -2.78
C ILE A 222 -12.47 -18.02 -3.29
N ALA A 223 -12.38 -18.45 -4.56
CA ALA A 223 -11.11 -18.87 -5.16
C ALA A 223 -10.08 -17.74 -5.31
N MET A 224 -10.54 -16.48 -5.32
CA MET A 224 -9.66 -15.31 -5.42
C MET A 224 -9.28 -14.72 -4.06
N ILE A 225 -10.22 -14.63 -3.13
CA ILE A 225 -10.07 -13.93 -1.85
C ILE A 225 -9.46 -14.85 -0.78
N GLU A 226 -9.91 -16.09 -0.64
CA GLU A 226 -9.42 -16.98 0.43
C GLU A 226 -7.90 -17.16 0.39
N PRO A 227 -7.25 -17.42 -0.77
CA PRO A 227 -5.81 -17.59 -0.77
C PRO A 227 -5.06 -16.29 -0.44
N ARG A 228 -5.67 -15.11 -0.64
CA ARG A 228 -5.08 -13.83 -0.23
C ARG A 228 -5.17 -13.62 1.27
N TYR A 229 -6.25 -14.06 1.90
CA TYR A 229 -6.32 -14.11 3.35
C TYR A 229 -5.28 -15.07 3.93
N GLU A 230 -5.13 -16.25 3.32
CA GLU A 230 -4.06 -17.19 3.69
C GLU A 230 -2.67 -16.55 3.51
N ASP A 231 -2.43 -15.84 2.41
CA ASP A 231 -1.15 -15.14 2.20
C ASP A 231 -0.86 -14.06 3.26
N LEU A 232 -1.89 -13.38 3.79
CA LEU A 232 -1.73 -12.36 4.82
C LEU A 232 -1.61 -12.93 6.23
N PHE A 233 -2.47 -13.89 6.57
CA PHE A 233 -2.70 -14.33 7.95
C PHE A 233 -2.28 -15.77 8.24
N GLY A 234 -1.99 -16.59 7.22
CA GLY A 234 -1.61 -17.99 7.40
C GLY A 234 -0.27 -18.16 8.12
N THR A 235 -0.07 -19.32 8.72
CA THR A 235 1.17 -19.64 9.45
C THR A 235 2.38 -19.61 8.53
N GLY A 236 3.43 -18.89 8.92
CA GLY A 236 4.64 -18.69 8.13
C GLY A 236 4.42 -17.83 6.87
N LYS A 237 3.31 -17.08 6.81
CA LYS A 237 2.99 -16.15 5.71
C LYS A 237 3.26 -14.71 6.13
N ALA A 238 2.71 -13.72 5.42
CA ALA A 238 3.17 -12.33 5.49
C ALA A 238 3.16 -11.74 6.92
N LEU A 239 1.99 -11.48 7.51
CA LEU A 239 1.90 -10.80 8.79
C LEU A 239 2.31 -11.69 9.95
N ASP A 240 2.05 -12.99 9.88
CA ASP A 240 2.49 -13.96 10.89
C ASP A 240 4.03 -13.98 11.00
N THR A 241 4.74 -14.09 9.87
CA THR A 241 6.21 -14.07 9.84
C THR A 241 6.76 -12.74 10.35
N LEU A 242 6.15 -11.61 9.97
CA LEU A 242 6.53 -10.30 10.48
C LEU A 242 6.38 -10.27 12.00
N TRP A 243 5.21 -10.65 12.51
CA TRP A 243 4.85 -10.60 13.93
C TRP A 243 5.81 -11.42 14.78
N GLN A 244 6.18 -12.61 14.32
CA GLN A 244 7.15 -13.48 14.99
C GLN A 244 8.59 -12.94 14.92
N SER A 245 8.91 -12.13 13.92
CA SER A 245 10.26 -11.60 13.68
C SER A 245 10.52 -10.25 14.37
N VAL A 246 9.48 -9.54 14.82
CA VAL A 246 9.62 -8.25 15.50
C VAL A 246 9.60 -8.39 17.03
N GLU A 247 10.46 -7.60 17.68
CA GLU A 247 10.59 -7.57 19.14
C GLU A 247 9.28 -7.14 19.81
N ALA A 248 9.00 -7.68 21.00
CA ALA A 248 7.76 -7.40 21.73
C ALA A 248 7.54 -5.90 21.99
N ALA A 249 8.61 -5.16 22.33
CA ALA A 249 8.54 -3.72 22.55
C ALA A 249 8.05 -2.96 21.29
N SER A 250 8.43 -3.41 20.10
CA SER A 250 7.95 -2.84 18.83
C SER A 250 6.50 -3.24 18.56
N ARG A 251 6.11 -4.50 18.82
CA ARG A 251 4.73 -4.97 18.67
C ARG A 251 3.73 -4.25 19.58
N GLN A 252 4.13 -3.96 20.81
CA GLN A 252 3.34 -3.19 21.77
C GLN A 252 3.11 -1.76 21.32
N ASN A 253 4.00 -1.23 20.49
CA ASN A 253 4.01 0.16 20.07
C ASN A 253 3.60 0.33 18.60
N MET A 254 2.90 -0.65 18.03
CA MET A 254 2.36 -0.60 16.67
C MET A 254 0.96 -1.21 16.59
N VAL A 255 0.20 -0.74 15.61
CA VAL A 255 -1.09 -1.29 15.22
C VAL A 255 -1.11 -1.49 13.71
N LEU A 256 -1.59 -2.64 13.26
CA LEU A 256 -1.84 -2.94 11.87
C LEU A 256 -3.31 -2.68 11.57
N VAL A 257 -3.57 -1.97 10.47
CA VAL A 257 -4.91 -1.62 10.04
C VAL A 257 -5.05 -2.08 8.61
N LEU A 258 -5.98 -3.01 8.37
CA LEU A 258 -6.33 -3.49 7.05
C LEU A 258 -7.72 -2.98 6.69
N GLY A 259 -7.85 -2.40 5.51
CA GLY A 259 -9.10 -1.89 4.98
C GLY A 259 -9.05 -1.76 3.47
N GLY A 260 -10.21 -1.71 2.83
CA GLY A 260 -10.36 -1.52 1.39
C GLY A 260 -11.25 -0.32 1.08
N GLU A 261 -11.18 0.18 -0.16
CA GLU A 261 -11.89 1.40 -0.58
C GLU A 261 -13.39 1.18 -0.87
N PHE A 262 -13.81 -0.08 -1.05
CA PHE A 262 -15.19 -0.47 -1.31
C PHE A 262 -15.65 -1.61 -0.40
N GLY A 263 -16.96 -1.76 -0.32
CA GLY A 263 -17.67 -2.88 0.27
C GLY A 263 -18.26 -3.81 -0.79
N ARG A 264 -19.10 -4.74 -0.36
CA ARG A 264 -19.83 -5.66 -1.25
C ARG A 264 -21.32 -5.61 -0.96
N GLN A 265 -22.14 -5.76 -2.01
CA GLN A 265 -23.59 -5.88 -1.85
C GLN A 265 -23.97 -7.22 -1.22
N LEU A 266 -25.09 -7.25 -0.50
CA LEU A 266 -25.56 -8.44 0.22
C LEU A 266 -25.97 -9.60 -0.69
N ARG A 267 -26.36 -9.30 -1.92
CA ARG A 267 -26.93 -10.26 -2.86
C ARG A 267 -25.95 -10.57 -3.98
N ALA A 268 -25.92 -11.84 -4.37
CA ALA A 268 -25.16 -12.28 -5.52
C ALA A 268 -25.67 -11.62 -6.82
N ASN A 269 -24.73 -11.19 -7.67
CA ASN A 269 -24.99 -10.68 -9.00
C ASN A 269 -25.27 -11.84 -9.99
N GLY A 270 -25.58 -11.50 -11.25
CA GLY A 270 -25.90 -12.48 -12.29
C GLY A 270 -24.76 -13.44 -12.66
N ALA A 271 -23.52 -13.16 -12.25
CA ALA A 271 -22.35 -14.00 -12.47
C ALA A 271 -22.02 -14.92 -11.28
N GLY A 272 -22.83 -14.88 -10.21
CA GLY A 272 -22.60 -15.67 -9.00
C GLY A 272 -21.50 -15.14 -8.08
N GLY A 273 -21.05 -13.89 -8.25
CA GLY A 273 -20.26 -13.15 -7.25
C GLY A 273 -21.05 -11.99 -6.68
N THR A 274 -20.39 -10.92 -6.22
CA THR A 274 -21.07 -9.72 -5.70
C THR A 274 -20.61 -8.43 -6.39
N ASP A 275 -21.54 -7.48 -6.52
CA ASP A 275 -21.22 -6.14 -6.99
C ASP A 275 -20.66 -5.27 -5.86
N HIS A 276 -20.00 -4.16 -6.23
CA HIS A 276 -19.47 -3.19 -5.28
C HIS A 276 -20.59 -2.59 -4.42
N GLY A 277 -20.29 -2.40 -3.14
CA GLY A 277 -21.15 -1.74 -2.15
C GLY A 277 -20.38 -0.68 -1.36
N ARG A 278 -21.08 0.05 -0.50
CA ARG A 278 -20.53 1.10 0.36
C ARG A 278 -20.12 0.57 1.73
N GLY A 279 -20.91 -0.35 2.30
CA GLY A 279 -20.61 -0.93 3.61
C GLY A 279 -19.39 -1.85 3.54
N SER A 280 -18.32 -1.45 4.22
CA SER A 280 -17.06 -2.20 4.27
C SER A 280 -16.70 -2.56 5.71
N HIS A 281 -15.61 -3.29 5.89
CA HIS A 281 -15.07 -3.65 7.19
C HIS A 281 -13.58 -3.29 7.27
N MET A 282 -13.09 -3.14 8.48
CA MET A 282 -11.67 -2.96 8.77
C MET A 282 -11.21 -3.97 9.79
N ILE A 283 -9.99 -4.47 9.64
CA ILE A 283 -9.35 -5.35 10.62
C ILE A 283 -8.26 -4.55 11.30
N VAL A 284 -8.33 -4.44 12.63
CA VAL A 284 -7.34 -3.74 13.45
C VAL A 284 -6.65 -4.76 14.36
N ILE A 285 -5.33 -4.87 14.26
CA ILE A 285 -4.52 -5.89 14.94
C ILE A 285 -3.39 -5.21 15.70
N GLY A 286 -3.25 -5.53 16.98
CA GLY A 286 -2.21 -4.95 17.84
C GLY A 286 -2.28 -5.54 19.25
N GLU A 287 -1.17 -5.53 20.01
CA GLU A 287 -1.18 -6.03 21.39
C GLU A 287 -2.09 -5.22 22.33
N ASN A 288 -2.17 -3.91 22.07
CA ASN A 288 -3.01 -2.98 22.81
C ASN A 288 -4.43 -2.85 22.26
N VAL A 289 -4.76 -3.59 21.20
CA VAL A 289 -6.12 -3.61 20.66
C VAL A 289 -7.02 -4.41 21.60
N ARG A 290 -8.19 -3.85 21.89
CA ARG A 290 -9.29 -4.54 22.56
C ARG A 290 -10.03 -5.36 21.52
N GLY A 291 -9.76 -6.66 21.52
CA GLY A 291 -10.41 -7.61 20.61
C GLY A 291 -11.94 -7.58 20.73
N GLY A 292 -12.62 -7.80 19.61
CA GLY A 292 -14.07 -7.79 19.54
C GLY A 292 -14.56 -7.46 18.13
N PHE A 293 -15.86 -7.60 17.92
CA PHE A 293 -16.53 -7.13 16.72
C PHE A 293 -17.20 -5.79 17.03
N TYR A 294 -16.88 -4.75 16.27
CA TYR A 294 -17.39 -3.40 16.50
C TYR A 294 -18.42 -3.05 15.42
N GLY A 295 -19.67 -2.92 15.86
CA GLY A 295 -20.83 -2.70 15.02
C GLY A 295 -21.59 -3.97 14.68
N ASN A 296 -22.69 -3.88 13.94
CA ASN A 296 -23.43 -5.04 13.44
C ASN A 296 -23.12 -5.26 11.95
N PRO A 297 -22.58 -6.43 11.53
CA PRO A 297 -22.24 -6.63 10.12
C PRO A 297 -23.48 -6.75 9.22
N PHE A 298 -24.59 -7.24 9.77
CA PHE A 298 -25.83 -7.51 9.03
C PHE A 298 -27.06 -7.17 9.89
N PRO A 299 -27.29 -5.89 10.21
CA PRO A 299 -28.47 -5.51 10.98
C PRO A 299 -29.74 -5.83 10.18
N THR A 300 -30.84 -6.13 10.89
CA THR A 300 -32.09 -6.57 10.25
C THR A 300 -32.61 -5.60 9.19
N SER A 301 -32.36 -4.29 9.36
CA SER A 301 -32.67 -3.25 8.37
C SER A 301 -31.96 -3.43 7.03
N GLU A 302 -30.74 -3.99 7.06
CA GLU A 302 -29.95 -4.29 5.87
C GLU A 302 -30.42 -5.56 5.19
N LEU A 303 -30.72 -6.60 5.97
CA LEU A 303 -31.28 -7.85 5.45
C LEU A 303 -32.64 -7.64 4.76
N ALA A 304 -33.45 -6.68 5.24
CA ALA A 304 -34.69 -6.29 4.58
C ALA A 304 -34.49 -5.73 3.15
N LYS A 305 -33.26 -5.36 2.77
CA LYS A 305 -32.94 -4.90 1.41
C LYS A 305 -32.73 -6.02 0.42
N LEU A 306 -32.58 -7.30 0.82
CA LEU A 306 -32.23 -8.41 -0.06
C LEU A 306 -33.10 -8.54 -1.33
N GLY A 307 -34.39 -8.19 -1.25
CA GLY A 307 -35.31 -8.20 -2.39
C GLY A 307 -35.07 -7.08 -3.41
N LYS A 308 -34.28 -6.05 -3.08
CA LYS A 308 -33.96 -4.92 -3.97
C LYS A 308 -32.99 -5.35 -5.07
N GLN A 309 -32.98 -4.60 -6.17
CA GLN A 309 -32.06 -4.82 -7.28
C GLN A 309 -30.60 -4.57 -6.89
N SER A 310 -30.34 -3.62 -5.99
CA SER A 310 -29.01 -3.32 -5.45
C SER A 310 -29.09 -3.22 -3.92
N PRO A 311 -28.92 -4.35 -3.20
CA PRO A 311 -28.99 -4.40 -1.75
C PRO A 311 -27.62 -4.05 -1.15
N ASP A 312 -27.30 -2.77 -1.18
CA ASP A 312 -26.10 -2.22 -0.54
C ASP A 312 -26.28 -2.11 0.98
N ILE A 313 -25.16 -2.19 1.70
CA ILE A 313 -25.08 -2.03 3.16
C ILE A 313 -24.87 -0.56 3.50
N ASP A 314 -25.74 0.03 4.32
CA ASP A 314 -25.50 1.37 4.86
C ASP A 314 -24.46 1.26 5.99
N GLY A 315 -23.27 1.82 5.76
CA GLY A 315 -22.27 1.96 6.80
C GLY A 315 -22.78 2.89 7.90
N LEU A 316 -23.12 2.34 9.07
CA LEU A 316 -23.65 3.10 10.22
C LEU A 316 -22.56 3.82 11.02
N THR A 317 -21.31 3.40 10.85
CA THR A 317 -20.13 4.04 11.43
C THR A 317 -19.24 4.57 10.32
N ALA A 318 -18.97 5.88 10.34
CA ALA A 318 -18.06 6.51 9.41
C ALA A 318 -16.63 6.00 9.64
N ILE A 319 -15.90 5.70 8.56
CA ILE A 319 -14.54 5.17 8.65
C ILE A 319 -13.57 6.13 9.33
N GLU A 320 -13.85 7.42 9.23
CA GLU A 320 -13.15 8.51 9.90
C GLU A 320 -13.24 8.39 11.43
N ARG A 321 -14.32 7.85 12.00
CA ARG A 321 -14.42 7.57 13.45
C ARG A 321 -13.40 6.52 13.88
N VAL A 322 -13.22 5.48 13.07
CA VAL A 322 -12.26 4.39 13.33
C VAL A 322 -10.83 4.93 13.24
N TYR A 323 -10.50 5.65 12.15
CA TYR A 323 -9.16 6.24 12.00
C TYR A 323 -8.87 7.36 13.01
N ALA A 324 -9.87 8.12 13.47
CA ALA A 324 -9.67 9.08 14.55
C ALA A 324 -9.33 8.39 15.87
N SER A 325 -10.01 7.28 16.20
CA SER A 325 -9.68 6.46 17.37
C SER A 325 -8.25 5.90 17.30
N ILE A 326 -7.84 5.42 16.12
CA ILE A 326 -6.45 4.99 15.86
C ILE A 326 -5.46 6.16 16.00
N SER A 327 -5.79 7.32 15.45
CA SER A 327 -4.93 8.51 15.50
C SER A 327 -4.74 8.99 16.94
N GLU A 328 -5.81 8.99 17.74
CA GLU A 328 -5.78 9.33 19.16
C GLU A 328 -4.86 8.39 19.96
N TRP A 329 -4.86 7.11 19.63
CA TRP A 329 -3.92 6.14 20.21
C TRP A 329 -2.46 6.41 19.78
N VAL A 330 -2.23 6.81 18.53
CA VAL A 330 -0.88 7.16 18.02
C VAL A 330 -0.31 8.39 18.71
N ALA A 331 -1.15 9.40 18.96
CA ALA A 331 -0.79 10.57 19.75
C ALA A 331 -2.06 11.23 20.33
N PRO A 332 -2.07 11.57 21.63
CA PRO A 332 -3.19 12.29 22.24
C PRO A 332 -3.55 13.57 21.47
N GLY A 333 -4.84 13.77 21.23
CA GLY A 333 -5.41 14.88 20.47
C GLY A 333 -5.38 14.72 18.95
N ALA A 334 -4.60 13.79 18.40
CA ALA A 334 -4.42 13.66 16.96
C ALA A 334 -5.71 13.26 16.23
N GLY A 335 -6.65 12.56 16.87
CA GLY A 335 -7.92 12.18 16.24
C GLY A 335 -8.70 13.41 15.72
N SER A 336 -8.80 14.45 16.54
CA SER A 336 -9.51 15.69 16.21
C SER A 336 -8.76 16.58 15.21
N VAL A 337 -7.42 16.54 15.23
CA VAL A 337 -6.56 17.27 14.29
C VAL A 337 -6.62 16.64 12.90
N VAL A 338 -6.52 15.31 12.83
CA VAL A 338 -6.59 14.58 11.57
C VAL A 338 -8.00 14.65 11.00
N PHE A 339 -9.05 14.56 11.83
CA PHE A 339 -10.45 14.62 11.41
C PHE A 339 -11.22 15.72 12.14
N PRO A 340 -11.13 16.98 11.67
CA PRO A 340 -11.95 18.06 12.21
C PRO A 340 -13.44 17.72 12.06
N GLY A 341 -14.21 17.86 13.15
CA GLY A 341 -15.64 17.54 13.17
C GLY A 341 -15.98 16.06 13.27
N VAL A 342 -15.01 15.17 13.53
CA VAL A 342 -15.26 13.72 13.69
C VAL A 342 -16.34 13.41 14.73
N ALA A 343 -16.50 14.27 15.74
CA ALA A 343 -17.55 14.17 16.74
C ALA A 343 -18.97 14.11 16.14
N GLY A 344 -19.23 14.83 15.04
CA GLY A 344 -20.52 14.89 14.36
C GLY A 344 -20.69 13.86 13.23
N MET A 345 -19.67 13.03 12.96
CA MET A 345 -19.78 11.98 11.94
C MET A 345 -20.58 10.78 12.46
N PRO A 346 -21.31 10.07 11.57
CA PRO A 346 -22.10 8.89 11.95
C PRO A 346 -21.30 7.86 12.74
N GLN A 347 -21.89 7.36 13.83
CA GLN A 347 -21.41 6.23 14.59
C GLN A 347 -22.61 5.38 14.97
N GLU A 348 -22.50 4.07 14.82
CA GLU A 348 -23.56 3.14 15.18
C GLU A 348 -23.91 3.27 16.67
N PRO A 349 -25.20 3.40 17.04
CA PRO A 349 -25.61 3.49 18.43
C PRO A 349 -25.10 2.30 19.27
N GLY A 350 -24.55 2.59 20.45
CA GLY A 350 -23.98 1.56 21.34
C GLY A 350 -22.57 1.09 20.97
N ASN A 351 -22.05 1.44 19.80
CA ASN A 351 -20.67 1.15 19.41
C ASN A 351 -19.74 2.30 19.83
N ALA A 352 -19.16 2.24 21.03
CA ALA A 352 -18.28 3.30 21.53
C ALA A 352 -16.90 3.37 20.85
N LEU A 353 -16.53 2.43 19.96
CA LEU A 353 -15.23 2.36 19.30
C LEU A 353 -14.02 2.49 20.25
N ASN A 354 -14.13 1.85 21.43
CA ASN A 354 -13.05 1.74 22.43
C ASN A 354 -12.00 0.70 21.98
N LEU A 355 -11.37 0.96 20.84
CA LEU A 355 -10.51 0.01 20.13
C LEU A 355 -9.24 -0.36 20.90
N PHE A 356 -8.79 0.47 21.84
CA PHE A 356 -7.54 0.28 22.55
C PHE A 356 -7.75 0.10 24.07
N ARG A 357 -6.81 -0.58 24.69
CA ARG A 357 -6.70 -0.68 26.17
C ARG A 357 -6.15 0.64 26.70
N ALA A 358 -6.60 1.02 27.90
CA ALA A 358 -6.17 2.24 28.59
C ALA A 358 -4.74 2.09 29.14
#